data_AF-A0A2P6RY75-F1
#
_entry.id   AF-A0A2P6RY75-F1
#
_cell.length_a   1.000
_cell.length_b   1.000
_cell.length_c   1.000
_cell.angle_alpha   90.00
_cell.angle_beta   90.00
_cell.angle_gamma   90.00
#
_symmetry.space_group_name_H-M   'P 1'
#
loop_
_entity.id
_entity.type
_entity.pdbx_description
1 polymer ?
#
loop_
_entity_poly.entity_id
_entity_poly.type
_entity_poly.pdbx_seq_one_letter_code
_entity_poly.pdbx_strand_id
1 'polypeptide(L)'
;MAMDGSNAAVVEELAVGCFVSIKTTLDDDFQGQVITFDRPSNILILQGGLKGGPKRNIRLLKANYIKELSYLGQAEDPLDIKNCYLDLNKCERIGVGVTSQAQNIFDALSKTLPVSWDKTVIVVMNEVRVSSPYLP
;
A
#
# COMPACT_ATOMS: atom_id res chain seq x y z
N MET A 1 10.44 38.98 -9.00
CA MET A 1 10.87 37.58 -9.23
C MET A 1 9.72 36.68 -8.82
N ALA A 2 9.01 36.10 -9.78
CA ALA A 2 7.98 35.09 -9.55
C ALA A 2 8.03 34.13 -10.74
N MET A 3 8.79 33.05 -10.59
CA MET A 3 8.78 31.89 -11.47
C MET A 3 8.46 30.70 -10.59
N ASP A 4 7.17 30.41 -10.41
CA ASP A 4 6.73 29.17 -9.73
C ASP A 4 5.37 28.66 -10.25
N GLY A 5 4.97 29.09 -11.46
CA GLY A 5 3.69 28.68 -12.06
C GLY A 5 3.77 27.45 -12.96
N SER A 6 4.97 27.09 -13.41
CA SER A 6 5.13 26.12 -14.50
C SER A 6 5.10 24.67 -14.03
N ASN A 7 5.57 24.37 -12.82
CA ASN A 7 5.64 22.98 -12.35
C ASN A 7 4.27 22.48 -11.85
N ALA A 8 3.47 23.35 -11.23
CA ALA A 8 2.12 22.99 -10.76
C ALA A 8 1.20 22.55 -11.91
N ALA A 9 1.26 23.23 -13.05
CA ALA A 9 0.47 22.90 -14.24
C ALA A 9 0.87 21.55 -14.86
N VAL A 10 2.16 21.19 -14.83
CA VAL A 10 2.65 19.88 -15.32
C VAL A 10 2.19 18.73 -14.40
N VAL A 11 2.02 19.00 -13.10
CA VAL A 11 1.47 18.02 -12.15
C VAL A 11 -0.06 17.92 -12.27
N GLU A 12 -0.75 19.00 -12.65
CA GLU A 12 -2.21 18.99 -12.91
C GLU A 12 -2.61 18.08 -14.08
N GLU A 13 -1.71 17.83 -15.04
CA GLU A 13 -1.96 16.93 -16.17
C GLU A 13 -1.61 15.46 -15.87
N LEU A 14 -1.10 15.15 -14.67
CA LEU A 14 -0.86 13.78 -14.25
C LEU A 14 -2.14 13.12 -13.76
N ALA A 15 -2.84 12.50 -14.70
CA ALA A 15 -3.91 11.58 -14.38
C ALA A 15 -3.38 10.42 -13.52
N VAL A 16 -4.20 9.98 -12.56
CA VAL A 16 -3.98 8.72 -11.84
C VAL A 16 -3.75 7.60 -12.86
N GLY A 17 -2.78 6.73 -12.60
CA GLY A 17 -2.41 5.63 -13.47
C GLY A 17 -1.29 5.95 -14.49
N CYS A 18 -0.85 7.21 -14.62
CA CYS A 18 0.28 7.58 -15.47
C CYS A 18 1.61 7.00 -14.95
N PHE A 19 2.42 6.41 -15.82
CA PHE A 19 3.83 6.17 -15.57
C PHE A 19 4.63 7.44 -15.81
N VAL A 20 5.48 7.80 -14.86
CA VAL A 20 6.32 8.99 -14.90
C VAL A 20 7.77 8.65 -14.60
N SER A 21 8.69 9.37 -15.25
CA SER A 21 10.08 9.49 -14.82
C SER A 21 10.24 10.80 -14.08
N ILE A 22 10.88 10.75 -12.91
CA ILE A 22 11.09 11.92 -12.05
C ILE A 22 12.56 12.05 -11.73
N LYS A 23 13.09 13.25 -11.94
CA LYS A 23 14.36 13.70 -11.39
C LYS A 23 14.10 14.65 -10.24
N THR A 24 14.74 14.42 -9.11
CA THR A 24 14.60 15.29 -7.95
C THR A 24 15.63 16.42 -7.93
N THR A 25 15.42 17.41 -7.08
CA THR A 25 16.40 18.47 -6.80
C THR A 25 17.67 17.94 -6.11
N LEU A 26 17.65 16.70 -5.62
CA LEU A 26 18.81 16.01 -5.05
C LEU A 26 19.56 15.16 -6.10
N ASP A 27 19.20 15.31 -7.39
CA ASP A 27 19.72 14.54 -8.53
C ASP A 27 19.48 13.02 -8.42
N ASP A 28 18.49 12.59 -7.62
CA ASP A 28 17.95 11.23 -7.70
C ASP A 28 16.99 11.10 -8.88
N ASP A 29 17.15 10.02 -9.65
CA ASP A 29 16.29 9.65 -10.77
C ASP A 29 15.54 8.34 -10.50
N PHE A 30 14.22 8.33 -10.67
CA PHE A 30 13.41 7.12 -10.57
C PHE A 30 12.14 7.18 -11.41
N GLN A 31 11.54 6.01 -11.61
CA GLN A 31 10.29 5.85 -12.35
C GLN A 31 9.22 5.20 -11.47
N GLY A 32 7.97 5.56 -11.70
CA GLY A 32 6.85 4.98 -10.98
C GLY A 32 5.50 5.31 -11.62
N GLN A 33 4.48 4.56 -11.23
CA GLN A 33 3.11 4.83 -11.59
C GLN A 33 2.49 5.78 -10.56
N VAL A 34 1.81 6.83 -11.03
CA VAL A 34 1.06 7.76 -10.17
C VAL A 34 -0.16 7.05 -9.59
N ILE A 35 -0.18 6.92 -8.27
CA ILE A 35 -1.34 6.41 -7.53
C ILE A 35 -2.30 7.56 -7.26
N THR A 36 -1.80 8.64 -6.67
CA THR A 36 -2.59 9.83 -6.35
C THR A 36 -1.69 11.01 -6.02
N PHE A 37 -2.28 12.19 -5.97
CA PHE A 37 -1.63 13.43 -5.59
C PHE A 37 -2.48 14.16 -4.55
N ASP A 38 -1.95 14.28 -3.33
CA ASP A 38 -2.58 15.03 -2.25
C ASP A 38 -2.21 16.52 -2.35
N ARG A 39 -3.15 17.34 -2.81
CA ARG A 39 -2.90 18.78 -3.04
C ARG A 39 -2.62 19.55 -1.76
N PRO A 40 -3.38 19.38 -0.65
CA PRO A 40 -3.13 20.12 0.59
C PRO A 40 -1.72 19.91 1.15
N SER A 41 -1.21 18.68 1.10
CA SER A 41 0.15 18.37 1.60
C SER A 41 1.23 18.48 0.52
N ASN A 42 0.82 18.66 -0.75
CA ASN A 42 1.67 18.65 -1.94
C ASN A 42 2.51 17.38 -2.06
N ILE A 43 1.88 16.22 -1.83
CA ILE A 43 2.52 14.90 -1.82
C ILE A 43 2.05 14.08 -3.02
N LEU A 44 3.01 13.67 -3.85
CA LEU A 44 2.83 12.71 -4.93
C LEU A 44 3.09 11.30 -4.40
N ILE A 45 2.11 10.41 -4.61
CA ILE A 45 2.21 9.01 -4.22
C ILE A 45 2.43 8.16 -5.47
N LEU A 46 3.52 7.41 -5.46
CA LEU A 46 3.99 6.61 -6.60
C LEU A 46 4.12 5.13 -6.21
N GLN A 47 3.76 4.26 -7.13
CA GLN A 47 4.13 2.85 -7.08
C GLN A 47 5.43 2.64 -7.85
N GLY A 48 6.47 2.17 -7.17
CA GLY A 48 7.74 1.81 -7.78
C GLY A 48 7.65 0.47 -8.54
N GLY A 49 8.25 0.43 -9.73
CA GLY A 49 8.37 -0.76 -10.58
C GLY A 49 7.56 -0.67 -11.87
N LEU A 50 8.23 -0.80 -13.02
CA LEU A 50 7.61 -0.86 -14.36
C LEU A 50 6.99 -2.22 -14.70
N LYS A 51 7.37 -3.27 -13.97
CA LYS A 51 7.02 -4.67 -14.28
C LYS A 51 6.41 -5.29 -13.03
N GLY A 52 5.21 -5.87 -13.18
CA GLY A 52 4.37 -6.41 -12.11
C GLY A 52 4.99 -7.57 -11.34
N GLY A 53 6.03 -7.29 -10.55
CA GLY A 53 6.48 -8.17 -9.49
C GLY A 53 5.55 -8.09 -8.27
N PRO A 54 5.53 -9.11 -7.41
CA PRO A 54 4.67 -9.14 -6.23
C PRO A 54 4.99 -8.04 -5.21
N LYS A 55 6.20 -7.46 -5.26
CA LYS A 55 6.64 -6.40 -4.37
C LYS A 55 6.39 -5.03 -5.01
N ARG A 56 5.35 -4.35 -4.54
CA ARG A 56 5.03 -2.96 -4.91
C ARG A 56 5.58 -2.04 -3.82
N ASN A 57 6.60 -1.25 -4.15
CA ASN A 57 7.12 -0.25 -3.22
C ASN A 57 6.30 1.04 -3.37
N ILE A 58 5.77 1.58 -2.28
CA ILE A 58 5.07 2.88 -2.31
C ILE A 58 6.07 3.98 -1.93
N ARG A 59 6.12 5.04 -2.75
CA ARG A 59 6.96 6.22 -2.52
C ARG A 59 6.08 7.44 -2.37
N LEU A 60 6.30 8.19 -1.28
CA LEU A 60 5.71 9.50 -1.06
C LEU A 60 6.78 10.55 -1.36
N LEU A 61 6.49 11.49 -2.24
CA LEU A 61 7.41 12.53 -2.67
C LEU A 61 6.73 13.89 -2.53
N LYS A 62 7.34 14.86 -1.85
CA LYS A 62 6.87 16.24 -1.93
C LYS A 62 7.15 16.80 -3.33
N ALA A 63 6.14 17.34 -3.99
CA ALA A 63 6.29 17.82 -5.37
C ALA A 63 7.31 18.98 -5.50
N ASN A 64 7.56 19.72 -4.42
CA ASN A 64 8.60 20.76 -4.37
C ASN A 64 10.02 20.23 -4.64
N TYR A 65 10.28 18.94 -4.46
CA TYR A 65 11.57 18.33 -4.76
C TYR A 65 11.65 17.79 -6.18
N ILE A 66 10.62 17.93 -7.00
CA ILE A 66 10.63 17.51 -8.40
C ILE A 66 11.33 18.61 -9.21
N LYS A 67 12.46 18.23 -9.82
CA LYS A 67 13.23 19.08 -10.73
C LYS A 67 12.77 18.90 -12.17
N GLU A 68 12.61 17.64 -12.60
CA GLU A 68 12.10 17.28 -13.92
C GLU A 68 11.09 16.15 -13.79
N LEU A 69 10.06 16.19 -14.63
CA LEU A 69 9.04 15.16 -14.72
C LEU A 69 8.72 14.88 -16.18
N SER A 70 8.70 13.61 -16.57
CA SER A 70 8.33 13.18 -17.92
C SER A 70 7.32 12.03 -17.89
N TYR A 71 6.34 12.12 -18.79
CA TYR A 71 5.33 11.08 -18.97
C TYR A 71 5.89 9.91 -19.81
N LEU A 72 5.62 8.68 -19.37
CA LEU A 72 6.11 7.44 -20.00
C LEU A 72 4.99 6.54 -20.53
N GLY A 73 3.75 6.73 -20.10
CA GLY A 73 2.61 5.92 -20.54
C GLY A 73 1.46 5.92 -19.55
N GLN A 74 0.34 5.28 -19.94
CA GLN A 74 -0.85 5.14 -19.11
C GLN A 74 -1.03 3.67 -18.73
N ALA A 75 -1.38 3.43 -17.47
CA ALA A 75 -1.83 2.12 -17.01
C ALA A 75 -3.16 2.24 -16.26
N GLU A 76 -3.73 1.08 -15.93
CA GLU A 76 -4.93 0.98 -15.11
C GLU A 76 -4.73 1.66 -13.74
N ASP A 77 -5.79 2.27 -13.23
CA ASP A 77 -5.78 2.90 -11.91
C ASP A 77 -5.45 1.85 -10.83
N PRO A 78 -4.34 1.98 -10.11
CA PRO A 78 -3.96 1.03 -9.07
C PRO A 78 -4.94 1.00 -7.89
N LEU A 79 -5.81 2.00 -7.77
CA LEU A 79 -6.87 2.12 -6.76
C LEU A 79 -8.27 1.91 -7.33
N ASP A 80 -8.41 1.31 -8.52
CA ASP A 80 -9.73 1.04 -9.08
C ASP A 80 -10.57 0.19 -8.13
N ILE A 81 -11.54 0.85 -7.47
CA ILE A 81 -12.44 0.25 -6.49
C ILE A 81 -13.19 -0.93 -7.10
N LYS A 82 -13.43 -0.91 -8.42
CA LYS A 82 -14.12 -2.00 -9.13
C LYS A 82 -13.28 -3.28 -9.20
N ASN A 83 -11.95 -3.13 -9.13
CA ASN A 83 -10.97 -4.22 -9.14
C ASN A 83 -10.29 -4.44 -7.78
N CYS A 84 -10.67 -3.69 -6.74
CA CYS A 84 -10.23 -3.92 -5.37
C CYS A 84 -10.86 -5.21 -4.79
N TYR A 85 -10.26 -6.35 -5.09
CA TYR A 85 -10.61 -7.62 -4.44
C TYR A 85 -9.98 -7.68 -3.05
N LEU A 86 -10.70 -7.19 -2.04
CA LEU A 86 -10.39 -7.47 -0.65
C LEU A 86 -10.70 -8.95 -0.39
N ASP A 87 -9.66 -9.78 -0.28
CA ASP A 87 -9.82 -11.17 0.15
C ASP A 87 -10.15 -11.19 1.65
N LEU A 88 -11.45 -11.07 1.95
CA LEU A 88 -11.97 -11.04 3.31
C LEU A 88 -11.49 -12.27 4.11
N ASN A 89 -11.33 -13.42 3.46
CA ASN A 89 -10.83 -14.64 4.10
C ASN A 89 -9.41 -14.49 4.64
N LYS A 90 -8.57 -13.65 4.01
CA LYS A 90 -7.23 -13.35 4.54
C LYS A 90 -7.27 -12.38 5.70
N CYS A 91 -8.20 -11.42 5.69
CA CYS A 91 -8.35 -10.47 6.79
C CYS A 91 -8.84 -11.16 8.06
N GLU A 92 -9.78 -12.10 7.95
CA GLU A 92 -10.32 -12.86 9.08
C GLU A 92 -9.27 -13.72 9.81
N ARG A 93 -8.13 -13.99 9.17
CA ARG A 93 -7.02 -14.77 9.75
C ARG A 93 -6.08 -13.90 10.60
N ILE A 94 -6.09 -12.59 10.43
CA ILE A 94 -5.20 -11.66 11.14
C ILE A 94 -5.91 -11.16 12.40
N GLY A 95 -5.36 -11.49 13.57
CA GLY A 95 -5.88 -11.00 14.84
C GLY A 95 -5.57 -9.51 15.04
N VAL A 96 -6.56 -8.74 15.50
CA VAL A 96 -6.39 -7.31 15.82
C VAL A 96 -5.99 -7.17 17.28
N GLY A 97 -4.85 -6.53 17.55
CA GLY A 97 -4.34 -6.33 18.91
C GLY A 97 -3.78 -7.60 19.57
N VAL A 98 -3.44 -8.62 18.79
CA VAL A 98 -2.87 -9.88 19.28
C VAL A 98 -1.34 -9.85 19.26
N THR A 99 -0.71 -10.70 20.07
CA THR A 99 0.75 -10.87 20.04
C THR A 99 1.15 -11.69 18.82
N SER A 100 2.40 -11.53 18.34
CA SER A 100 2.95 -12.36 17.27
C SER A 100 2.87 -13.86 17.58
N GLN A 101 2.98 -14.22 18.87
CA GLN A 101 2.86 -15.61 19.31
C GLN A 101 1.43 -16.14 19.15
N ALA A 102 0.41 -15.38 19.53
CA ALA A 102 -0.99 -15.76 19.33
C ALA A 102 -1.29 -15.95 17.83
N GLN A 103 -0.79 -15.05 16.98
CA GLN A 103 -0.93 -15.16 15.53
C GLN A 103 -0.26 -16.43 14.98
N ASN A 104 0.95 -16.76 15.45
CA ASN A 104 1.64 -17.99 15.05
C ASN A 104 0.86 -19.26 15.45
N ILE A 105 0.25 -19.27 16.65
CA ILE A 105 -0.60 -20.39 17.10
C ILE A 105 -1.83 -20.49 16.21
N PHE A 106 -2.50 -19.38 15.92
CA PHE A 106 -3.64 -19.35 14.99
C PHE A 106 -3.27 -19.89 13.61
N ASP A 107 -2.14 -19.45 13.05
CA ASP A 107 -1.65 -19.88 11.74
C ASP A 107 -1.26 -21.36 11.71
N ALA A 108 -0.78 -21.90 12.83
CA ALA A 108 -0.50 -23.33 12.95
C ALA A 108 -1.79 -24.16 13.01
N LEU A 109 -2.76 -23.75 13.84
CA LEU A 109 -4.03 -24.46 14.03
C LEU A 109 -4.93 -24.40 12.78
N SER A 110 -4.98 -23.25 12.12
CA SER A 110 -5.80 -23.02 10.93
C SER A 110 -5.35 -23.79 9.68
N LYS A 111 -4.23 -24.52 9.76
CA LYS A 111 -3.80 -25.46 8.70
C LYS A 111 -4.55 -26.78 8.75
N THR A 112 -5.07 -27.17 9.92
CA THR A 112 -5.63 -28.50 10.16
C THR A 112 -7.04 -28.47 10.72
N LEU A 113 -7.45 -27.36 11.34
CA LEU A 113 -8.75 -27.22 12.00
C LEU A 113 -9.47 -25.93 11.57
N PRO A 114 -10.81 -25.88 11.64
CA PRO A 114 -11.56 -24.64 11.57
C PRO A 114 -11.24 -23.76 12.79
N VAL A 115 -10.73 -22.55 12.54
CA VAL A 115 -10.32 -21.61 13.59
C VAL A 115 -10.82 -20.21 13.26
N SER A 116 -11.26 -19.47 14.27
CA SER A 116 -11.68 -18.07 14.17
C SER A 116 -11.18 -17.25 15.37
N TRP A 117 -11.13 -15.92 15.22
CA TRP A 117 -10.83 -15.00 16.30
C TRP A 117 -12.12 -14.54 17.01
N ASP A 118 -12.16 -14.66 18.34
CA ASP A 118 -13.10 -13.93 19.20
C ASP A 118 -12.32 -12.84 19.94
N LYS A 119 -12.31 -11.63 19.35
CA LYS A 119 -11.41 -10.53 19.75
C LYS A 119 -9.95 -10.96 19.71
N THR A 120 -9.35 -11.24 20.86
CA THR A 120 -7.97 -11.72 21.01
C THR A 120 -7.89 -13.20 21.37
N VAL A 121 -9.01 -13.91 21.48
CA VAL A 121 -9.12 -15.34 21.82
C VAL A 121 -9.19 -16.17 20.55
N ILE A 122 -8.44 -17.27 20.49
CA ILE A 122 -8.50 -18.22 19.37
C ILE A 122 -9.61 -19.23 19.67
N VAL A 123 -10.60 -19.33 18.78
CA VAL A 123 -11.69 -20.31 18.88
C VAL A 123 -11.48 -21.40 17.84
N VAL A 124 -11.30 -22.62 18.30
CA VAL A 124 -11.07 -23.81 17.47
C VAL A 124 -12.33 -24.68 17.49
N MET A 125 -12.82 -25.06 16.30
CA MET A 125 -14.02 -25.88 16.12
C MET A 125 -15.28 -25.34 16.83
N ASN A 126 -15.35 -24.02 17.09
CA ASN A 126 -16.42 -23.35 17.86
C ASN A 126 -16.61 -23.84 19.31
N GLU A 127 -15.72 -24.68 19.82
CA GLU A 127 -15.86 -25.29 21.15
C GLU A 127 -14.66 -24.96 22.04
N VAL A 128 -13.44 -25.02 21.49
CA VAL A 128 -12.22 -24.84 22.27
C VAL A 128 -11.76 -23.39 22.18
N ARG A 129 -11.59 -22.74 23.34
CA ARG A 129 -11.10 -21.37 23.45
C ARG A 129 -9.67 -21.38 23.99
N VAL A 130 -8.73 -20.86 23.21
CA VAL A 130 -7.35 -20.62 23.67
C VAL A 130 -7.24 -19.14 23.96
N SER A 131 -7.04 -18.79 25.22
CA SER A 131 -6.90 -17.40 25.69
C SER A 131 -5.47 -17.13 26.17
N SER A 132 -5.15 -15.84 26.29
CA SER A 132 -3.93 -15.37 26.96
C SER A 132 -3.77 -16.03 28.35
N PRO A 133 -2.54 -16.32 28.81
CA PRO A 133 -1.26 -16.01 28.15
C PRO A 133 -0.88 -17.09 27.13
N TYR A 134 -0.64 -16.65 25.89
CA TYR A 134 -0.15 -17.50 24.80
C TYR A 134 1.34 -17.76 24.98
N LEU A 135 1.69 -18.51 26.03
CA LEU A 135 3.07 -18.85 26.36
C LEU A 135 3.59 -19.99 25.47
N PRO A 136 4.92 -20.11 25.30
CA PRO A 136 5.52 -21.21 24.54
C PRO A 136 5.30 -22.57 25.19
#